data_AF-A0A5D3FXW7-F1
#
_entry.id   AF-A0A5D3FXW7-F1
#
_cell.length_a   1.000
_cell.length_b   1.000
_cell.length_c   1.000
_cell.angle_alpha   90.00
_cell.angle_beta   90.00
_cell.angle_gamma   90.00
#
_symmetry.space_group_name_H-M   'P 1'
#
loop_
_entity.id
_entity.type
_entity.pdbx_description
1 polymer ?
#
loop_
_entity_poly.entity_id
_entity_poly.type
_entity_poly.pdbx_seq_one_letter_code
_entity_poly.pdbx_strand_id
1 'polypeptide(L)'
;MAAGLNALVPLATRDGQGGQSGQGGRRGLSATSADAFGAVAITRPRDALLFAESLVHEFQHVKLCSLLGSVPLYADRPGERHYSPWRDDPRPLGGLLQGAYAYLGVTAFWGRRRGRLTGGDAAYGEYAFALWREQTAYAIGRLPASGRLTEAGERFVAGMRASLDRWADVSPPTIARRQAESTAADHALVWRLRNLRPDPDEVRRAAARWPSADPGPAVAAASLLPADVRPGTPGARSDLRALSLRDPAAFARLAAQGEPAADLAQVRGRHDAAIASYRALIAAEPERPEPWAGLALSLLGRGRDDAARTLAARPEVVAAVYLRIVQDKGASPDPVEVARWLAPAVPGDASPVAPRWDASERRRGDVAVE
;
A
#
# COMPACT_ATOMS: atom_id res chain seq x y z
N MET A 1 10.39 -9.26 -26.40
CA MET A 1 9.16 -10.04 -26.18
C MET A 1 9.14 -11.34 -26.97
N ALA A 2 9.75 -11.42 -28.16
CA ALA A 2 9.69 -12.59 -29.06
C ALA A 2 10.15 -13.95 -28.48
N ALA A 3 10.82 -14.01 -27.32
CA ALA A 3 11.30 -15.26 -26.71
C ALA A 3 10.59 -15.62 -25.37
N GLY A 4 9.52 -14.91 -24.97
CA GLY A 4 8.90 -15.22 -23.67
C GLY A 4 7.48 -14.70 -23.43
N LEU A 5 6.79 -14.16 -24.44
CA LEU A 5 5.34 -13.97 -24.39
C LEU A 5 4.75 -14.59 -25.66
N ASN A 6 4.05 -15.69 -25.50
CA ASN A 6 3.62 -16.56 -26.60
C ASN A 6 2.10 -16.71 -26.69
N ALA A 7 1.37 -16.42 -25.59
CA ALA A 7 -0.08 -16.53 -25.55
C ALA A 7 -0.71 -15.48 -24.63
N LEU A 8 -1.88 -14.97 -25.03
CA LEU A 8 -2.77 -14.17 -24.19
C LEU A 8 -4.08 -14.93 -23.97
N VAL A 9 -4.40 -15.20 -22.71
CA VAL A 9 -5.60 -15.94 -22.31
C VAL A 9 -6.61 -14.95 -21.72
N PRO A 10 -7.74 -14.68 -22.38
CA PRO A 10 -8.74 -13.77 -21.83
C PRO A 10 -9.39 -14.39 -20.59
N LEU A 11 -9.45 -13.61 -19.50
CA LEU A 11 -10.18 -13.96 -18.29
C LEU A 11 -11.56 -13.30 -18.28
N ALA A 12 -12.59 -14.06 -17.92
CA ALA A 12 -13.92 -13.51 -17.66
C ALA A 12 -13.91 -12.70 -16.36
N THR A 13 -14.49 -11.51 -16.36
CA THR A 13 -14.87 -10.81 -15.14
C THR A 13 -16.16 -11.44 -14.63
N ARG A 14 -16.18 -11.93 -13.39
CA ARG A 14 -17.45 -12.29 -12.75
C ARG A 14 -18.20 -11.00 -12.44
N ASP A 15 -19.10 -10.60 -13.32
CA ASP A 15 -20.11 -9.60 -13.02
C ASP A 15 -21.15 -10.25 -12.11
N GLY A 16 -21.24 -9.79 -10.86
CA GLY A 16 -22.32 -10.18 -9.94
C GLY A 16 -21.90 -11.00 -8.72
N GLN A 17 -21.38 -10.32 -7.70
CA GLN A 17 -21.66 -10.57 -6.27
C GLN A 17 -21.05 -9.43 -5.44
N GLY A 18 -21.86 -8.42 -5.16
CA GLY A 18 -21.51 -7.21 -4.40
C GLY A 18 -22.41 -6.06 -4.86
N GLY A 19 -23.26 -5.56 -3.96
CA GLY A 19 -24.40 -4.69 -4.24
C GLY A 19 -24.09 -3.39 -5.00
N GLN A 20 -25.16 -2.81 -5.53
CA GLN A 20 -25.21 -1.54 -6.24
C GLN A 20 -24.57 -0.41 -5.41
N SER A 21 -23.32 -0.08 -5.67
CA SER A 21 -22.74 1.21 -5.29
C SER A 21 -21.54 1.54 -6.18
N GLY A 22 -21.73 2.49 -7.10
CA GLY A 22 -20.67 3.33 -7.67
C GLY A 22 -19.80 2.72 -8.77
N GLN A 23 -19.67 3.46 -9.86
CA GLN A 23 -18.74 3.26 -10.98
C GLN A 23 -17.25 3.41 -10.56
N GLY A 24 -16.80 2.67 -9.56
CA GLY A 24 -15.39 2.52 -9.16
C GLY A 24 -14.88 1.18 -9.64
N GLY A 25 -14.42 1.10 -10.90
CA GLY A 25 -14.02 -0.17 -11.49
C GLY A 25 -12.90 -0.84 -10.70
N ARG A 26 -12.89 -2.18 -10.65
CA ARG A 26 -11.73 -2.98 -10.20
C ARG A 26 -10.57 -2.86 -11.18
N ARG A 27 -9.33 -2.60 -10.73
CA ARG A 27 -8.13 -2.79 -11.57
C ARG A 27 -8.20 -4.18 -12.22
N GLY A 28 -7.85 -4.29 -13.50
CA GLY A 28 -7.92 -5.55 -14.23
C GLY A 28 -7.10 -6.64 -13.54
N LEU A 29 -7.55 -7.89 -13.62
CA LEU A 29 -6.81 -9.04 -13.12
C LEU A 29 -5.88 -9.55 -14.22
N SER A 30 -4.64 -9.86 -13.84
CA SER A 30 -3.70 -10.60 -14.67
C SER A 30 -3.00 -11.67 -13.85
N ALA A 31 -2.54 -12.73 -14.52
CA ALA A 31 -1.80 -13.81 -13.91
C ALA A 31 -0.90 -14.53 -14.92
N THR A 32 0.18 -15.10 -14.40
CA THR A 32 1.11 -15.99 -15.09
C THR A 32 1.26 -17.27 -14.26
N SER A 33 1.52 -18.40 -14.92
CA SER A 33 1.88 -19.66 -14.25
C SER A 33 3.27 -20.12 -14.69
N ALA A 34 4.01 -20.75 -13.77
CA ALA A 34 5.27 -21.42 -14.10
C ALA A 34 5.04 -22.62 -15.04
N ASP A 35 3.88 -23.27 -14.95
CA ASP A 35 3.52 -24.46 -15.77
C ASP A 35 3.10 -24.09 -17.21
N ALA A 36 2.90 -22.80 -17.49
CA ALA A 36 2.49 -22.29 -18.79
C ALA A 36 3.41 -21.14 -19.22
N PHE A 37 4.71 -21.44 -19.40
CA PHE A 37 5.72 -20.45 -19.69
C PHE A 37 5.36 -19.58 -20.92
N GLY A 38 5.35 -18.26 -20.71
CA GLY A 38 5.02 -17.28 -21.74
C GLY A 38 3.52 -17.09 -22.02
N ALA A 39 2.63 -17.76 -21.28
CA ALA A 39 1.20 -17.47 -21.30
C ALA A 39 0.85 -16.43 -20.23
N VAL A 40 0.07 -15.42 -20.63
CA VAL A 40 -0.46 -14.40 -19.72
C VAL A 40 -1.98 -14.41 -19.76
N ALA A 41 -2.59 -14.66 -18.61
CA ALA A 41 -4.02 -14.56 -18.44
C ALA A 41 -4.38 -13.14 -18.02
N ILE A 42 -5.38 -12.51 -18.65
CA ILE A 42 -5.73 -11.11 -18.39
C ILE A 42 -7.21 -10.82 -18.65
N THR A 43 -7.85 -10.09 -17.74
CA THR A 43 -9.21 -9.52 -17.98
C THR A 43 -9.12 -8.36 -18.95
N ARG A 44 -10.23 -8.01 -19.61
CA ARG A 44 -10.27 -6.87 -20.55
C ARG A 44 -9.67 -5.60 -19.91
N PRO A 45 -8.56 -5.05 -20.45
CA PRO A 45 -7.95 -3.83 -19.92
C PRO A 45 -8.84 -2.63 -20.23
N ARG A 46 -8.80 -1.61 -19.36
CA ARG A 46 -9.57 -0.37 -19.57
C ARG A 46 -9.02 0.49 -20.68
N ASP A 47 -7.70 0.50 -20.82
CA ASP A 47 -6.97 1.32 -21.78
C ASP A 47 -5.64 0.65 -22.16
N ALA A 48 -5.00 1.19 -23.19
CA ALA A 48 -3.76 0.66 -23.74
C ALA A 48 -2.56 0.79 -22.78
N LEU A 49 -2.52 1.81 -21.92
CA LEU A 49 -1.41 2.01 -20.98
C LEU A 49 -1.47 0.99 -19.85
N LEU A 50 -2.64 0.74 -19.27
CA LEU A 50 -2.85 -0.27 -18.25
C LEU A 50 -2.68 -1.69 -18.82
N PHE A 51 -3.04 -1.90 -20.09
CA PHE A 51 -2.72 -3.14 -20.78
C PHE A 51 -1.20 -3.35 -20.88
N ALA A 52 -0.47 -2.35 -21.35
CA ALA A 52 0.99 -2.41 -21.46
C ALA A 52 1.68 -2.59 -20.10
N GLU A 53 1.22 -1.90 -19.05
CA GLU A 53 1.69 -2.10 -17.67
C GLU A 53 1.51 -3.56 -17.24
N SER A 54 0.33 -4.13 -17.45
CA SER A 54 0.01 -5.51 -17.08
C SER A 54 0.89 -6.51 -17.85
N LEU A 55 1.09 -6.32 -19.15
CA LEU A 55 1.98 -7.17 -19.94
C LEU A 55 3.44 -7.10 -19.45
N VAL A 56 3.92 -5.90 -19.09
CA VAL A 56 5.26 -5.75 -18.53
C VAL A 56 5.37 -6.47 -17.18
N HIS A 57 4.37 -6.31 -16.31
CA HIS A 57 4.31 -6.96 -15.00
C HIS A 57 4.38 -8.48 -15.14
N GLU A 58 3.48 -9.05 -15.94
CA GLU A 58 3.39 -10.50 -16.14
C GLU A 58 4.62 -11.06 -16.84
N PHE A 59 5.20 -10.34 -17.81
CA PHE A 59 6.43 -10.78 -18.46
C PHE A 59 7.62 -10.87 -17.49
N GLN A 60 7.69 -10.03 -16.46
CA GLN A 60 8.71 -10.20 -15.42
C GLN A 60 8.47 -11.44 -14.57
N HIS A 61 7.21 -11.79 -14.27
CA HIS A 61 6.89 -13.06 -13.61
C HIS A 61 7.34 -14.25 -14.46
N VAL A 62 7.06 -14.25 -15.77
CA VAL A 62 7.52 -15.29 -16.69
C VAL A 62 9.05 -15.48 -16.58
N LYS A 63 9.82 -14.39 -16.69
CA LYS A 63 11.29 -14.44 -16.60
C LYS A 63 11.78 -15.00 -15.25
N LEU A 64 11.18 -14.55 -14.16
CA LEU A 64 11.60 -14.95 -12.82
C LEU A 64 11.22 -16.39 -12.51
N CYS A 65 10.06 -16.86 -12.96
CA CYS A 65 9.67 -18.27 -12.83
C CYS A 65 10.70 -19.21 -13.46
N SER A 66 11.21 -18.89 -14.66
CA SER A 66 12.29 -19.68 -15.26
C SER A 66 13.56 -19.69 -14.44
N LEU A 67 13.96 -18.55 -13.87
CA LEU A 67 15.14 -18.46 -13.02
C LEU A 67 14.97 -19.29 -11.73
N LEU A 68 13.82 -19.14 -11.05
CA LEU A 68 13.53 -19.82 -9.79
C LEU A 68 13.43 -21.34 -9.95
N GLY A 69 13.11 -21.84 -11.15
CA GLY A 69 13.16 -23.27 -11.46
C GLY A 69 14.57 -23.87 -11.49
N SER A 70 15.62 -23.04 -11.58
CA SER A 70 17.02 -23.50 -11.70
C SER A 70 17.94 -22.98 -10.60
N VAL A 71 17.65 -21.80 -10.04
CA VAL A 71 18.53 -21.13 -9.07
C VAL A 71 17.72 -20.80 -7.80
N PRO A 72 18.03 -21.43 -6.65
CA PRO A 72 17.39 -21.10 -5.38
C PRO A 72 17.86 -19.71 -4.91
N LEU A 73 16.95 -18.75 -4.84
CA LEU A 73 17.26 -17.38 -4.40
C LEU A 73 16.97 -17.15 -2.91
N TYR A 74 16.19 -18.02 -2.28
CA TYR A 74 15.82 -17.90 -0.87
C TYR A 74 15.50 -19.26 -0.27
N ALA A 75 15.59 -19.35 1.06
CA ALA A 75 15.14 -20.48 1.85
C ALA A 75 13.77 -20.18 2.48
N ASP A 76 12.74 -20.88 2.04
CA ASP A 76 11.40 -20.70 2.62
C ASP A 76 11.37 -21.01 4.11
N ARG A 77 10.52 -20.29 4.83
CA ARG A 77 10.16 -20.58 6.21
C ARG A 77 8.63 -20.70 6.29
N PRO A 78 8.09 -21.90 6.55
CA PRO A 78 6.65 -22.05 6.74
C PRO A 78 6.13 -21.06 7.80
N GLY A 79 5.02 -20.40 7.48
CA GLY A 79 4.39 -19.40 8.35
C GLY A 79 5.00 -17.99 8.33
N GLU A 80 6.20 -17.78 7.78
CA GLU A 80 6.77 -16.43 7.67
C GLU A 80 5.98 -15.60 6.65
N ARG A 81 5.61 -14.37 7.03
CA ARG A 81 4.78 -13.47 6.22
C ARG A 81 5.29 -12.04 6.31
N HIS A 82 5.17 -11.32 5.19
CA HIS A 82 5.62 -9.96 5.04
C HIS A 82 4.52 -9.08 4.45
N TYR A 83 4.60 -7.78 4.74
CA TYR A 83 3.84 -6.77 4.03
C TYR A 83 4.24 -6.71 2.54
N SER A 84 3.25 -6.65 1.67
CA SER A 84 3.41 -6.47 0.22
C SER A 84 2.75 -5.15 -0.19
N PRO A 85 3.47 -4.18 -0.78
CA PRO A 85 2.91 -2.87 -1.13
C PRO A 85 1.78 -2.87 -2.18
N TRP A 86 1.56 -3.99 -2.84
CA TRP A 86 0.62 -4.12 -3.96
C TRP A 86 -0.53 -5.08 -3.69
N ARG A 87 -0.51 -5.76 -2.53
CA ARG A 87 -1.48 -6.78 -2.17
C ARG A 87 -1.96 -6.59 -0.74
N ASP A 88 -3.24 -6.84 -0.55
CA ASP A 88 -3.88 -6.72 0.76
C ASP A 88 -3.54 -7.88 1.70
N ASP A 89 -3.15 -9.05 1.20
CA ASP A 89 -2.77 -10.22 1.99
C ASP A 89 -1.27 -10.24 2.35
N PRO A 90 -0.89 -10.77 3.54
CA PRO A 90 0.50 -11.01 3.89
C PRO A 90 1.13 -12.07 2.98
N ARG A 91 2.35 -11.82 2.50
CA ARG A 91 3.01 -12.67 1.50
C ARG A 91 4.16 -13.47 2.09
N PRO A 92 4.38 -14.72 1.66
CA PRO A 92 5.67 -15.39 1.91
C PRO A 92 6.80 -14.65 1.19
N LEU A 93 8.05 -14.88 1.60
CA LEU A 93 9.22 -14.20 1.07
C LEU A 93 9.32 -14.32 -0.46
N GLY A 94 9.10 -15.52 -1.01
CA GLY A 94 9.07 -15.75 -2.45
C GLY A 94 8.02 -14.90 -3.18
N GLY A 95 6.84 -14.73 -2.58
CA GLY A 95 5.78 -13.88 -3.13
C GLY A 95 6.16 -12.39 -3.12
N LEU A 96 6.87 -11.93 -2.10
CA LEU A 96 7.40 -10.55 -2.04
C LEU A 96 8.50 -10.33 -3.08
N LEU A 97 9.42 -11.28 -3.23
CA LEU A 97 10.48 -11.24 -4.26
C LEU A 97 9.89 -11.16 -5.66
N GLN A 98 8.89 -12.00 -5.95
CA GLN A 98 8.23 -12.01 -7.25
C GLN A 98 7.57 -10.66 -7.58
N GLY A 99 6.81 -10.10 -6.64
CA GLY A 99 6.20 -8.79 -6.85
C GLY A 99 7.25 -7.68 -6.98
N ALA A 100 8.34 -7.72 -6.21
CA ALA A 100 9.40 -6.71 -6.29
C ALA A 100 10.07 -6.71 -7.67
N TYR A 101 10.32 -7.89 -8.23
CA TYR A 101 10.88 -8.03 -9.57
C TYR A 101 9.90 -7.58 -10.66
N ALA A 102 8.61 -7.89 -10.51
CA ALA A 102 7.59 -7.46 -11.45
C ALA A 102 7.43 -5.93 -11.48
N TYR A 103 7.32 -5.31 -10.31
CA TYR A 103 7.20 -3.86 -10.19
C TYR A 103 8.49 -3.11 -10.51
N LEU A 104 9.67 -3.72 -10.42
CA LEU A 104 10.90 -3.17 -11.00
C LEU A 104 10.75 -2.93 -12.52
N GLY A 105 10.13 -3.88 -13.22
CA GLY A 105 9.78 -3.74 -14.64
C GLY A 105 8.76 -2.62 -14.89
N VAL A 106 7.71 -2.57 -14.07
CA VAL A 106 6.67 -1.54 -14.16
C VAL A 106 7.23 -0.13 -13.91
N THR A 107 8.10 0.05 -12.90
CA THR A 107 8.79 1.31 -12.66
C THR A 107 9.59 1.75 -13.87
N ALA A 108 10.37 0.83 -14.48
CA ALA A 108 11.13 1.14 -15.69
C ALA A 108 10.23 1.47 -16.89
N PHE A 109 9.07 0.83 -17.01
CA PHE A 109 8.08 1.14 -18.05
C PHE A 109 7.60 2.58 -17.93
N TRP A 110 7.12 3.00 -16.76
CA TRP A 110 6.65 4.37 -16.55
C TRP A 110 7.79 5.38 -16.67
N GLY A 111 8.97 5.07 -16.13
CA GLY A 111 10.17 5.91 -16.28
C GLY A 111 10.53 6.18 -17.74
N ARG A 112 10.44 5.17 -18.61
CA ARG A 112 10.66 5.31 -20.07
C ARG A 112 9.51 6.01 -20.81
N ARG A 113 8.30 6.02 -20.26
CA ARG A 113 7.14 6.72 -20.86
C ARG A 113 7.10 8.20 -20.52
N ARG A 114 7.87 8.65 -19.52
CA ARG A 114 8.04 10.09 -19.23
C ARG A 114 8.44 10.87 -20.49
N GLY A 115 7.83 12.05 -20.66
CA GLY A 115 8.03 12.91 -21.83
C GLY A 115 7.42 12.40 -23.14
N ARG A 116 6.81 11.21 -23.16
CA ARG A 116 6.14 10.63 -24.36
C ARG A 116 4.61 10.59 -24.25
N LEU A 117 4.07 10.90 -23.08
CA LEU A 117 2.64 10.99 -22.82
C LEU A 117 2.20 12.45 -22.81
N THR A 118 0.93 12.70 -23.08
CA THR A 118 0.33 14.05 -23.09
C THR A 118 -0.92 14.09 -22.21
N GLY A 119 -1.38 15.30 -21.87
CA GLY A 119 -2.60 15.51 -21.09
C GLY A 119 -2.62 14.77 -19.74
N GLY A 120 -3.78 14.25 -19.37
CA GLY A 120 -3.96 13.53 -18.10
C GLY A 120 -3.16 12.24 -17.99
N ASP A 121 -2.82 11.58 -19.09
CA ASP A 121 -1.97 10.40 -19.09
C ASP A 121 -0.51 10.74 -18.71
N ALA A 122 -0.03 11.94 -19.06
CA ALA A 122 1.26 12.42 -18.59
C ALA A 122 1.27 12.62 -17.07
N ALA A 123 0.24 13.28 -16.53
CA ALA A 123 0.10 13.50 -15.09
C ALA A 123 -0.01 12.18 -14.31
N TYR A 124 -0.80 11.22 -14.83
CA TYR A 124 -0.90 9.89 -14.26
C TYR A 124 0.41 9.11 -14.36
N GLY A 125 1.11 9.19 -15.49
CA GLY A 125 2.38 8.48 -15.68
C GLY A 125 3.47 8.94 -14.72
N GLU A 126 3.53 10.23 -14.41
CA GLU A 126 4.40 10.78 -13.37
C GLU A 126 4.06 10.24 -11.97
N TYR A 127 2.76 10.16 -11.65
CA TYR A 127 2.27 9.57 -10.40
C TYR A 127 2.56 8.07 -10.31
N ALA A 128 2.28 7.31 -11.36
CA ALA A 128 2.53 5.87 -11.41
C ALA A 128 4.03 5.57 -11.28
N PHE A 129 4.88 6.31 -11.98
CA PHE A 129 6.33 6.21 -11.83
C PHE A 129 6.77 6.45 -10.37
N ALA A 130 6.30 7.54 -9.76
CA ALA A 130 6.63 7.87 -8.38
C ALA A 130 6.19 6.75 -7.41
N LEU A 131 4.93 6.31 -7.51
CA LEU A 131 4.34 5.27 -6.66
C LEU A 131 5.10 3.95 -6.77
N TRP A 132 5.30 3.45 -8.00
CA TRP A 132 5.93 2.16 -8.21
C TRP A 132 7.41 2.19 -7.83
N ARG A 133 8.13 3.30 -8.08
CA ARG A 133 9.51 3.44 -7.62
C ARG A 133 9.61 3.33 -6.10
N GLU A 134 8.75 4.04 -5.37
CA GLU A 134 8.75 4.09 -3.90
C GLU A 134 8.41 2.73 -3.28
N GLN A 135 7.33 2.09 -3.77
CA GLN A 135 6.90 0.79 -3.28
C GLN A 135 7.88 -0.34 -3.65
N THR A 136 8.46 -0.31 -4.84
CA THR A 136 9.48 -1.27 -5.26
C THR A 136 10.75 -1.11 -4.42
N ALA A 137 11.18 0.12 -4.16
CA ALA A 137 12.32 0.37 -3.30
C ALA A 137 12.13 -0.21 -1.90
N TYR A 138 10.96 0.02 -1.31
CA TYR A 138 10.61 -0.57 -0.01
C TYR A 138 10.74 -2.09 -0.05
N ALA A 139 10.10 -2.77 -1.02
CA ALA A 139 10.14 -4.22 -1.10
C ALA A 139 11.57 -4.74 -1.28
N ILE A 140 12.36 -4.13 -2.17
CA ILE A 140 13.79 -4.46 -2.38
C ILE A 140 14.60 -4.26 -1.10
N GLY A 141 14.34 -3.20 -0.34
CA GLY A 141 15.00 -2.93 0.94
C GLY A 141 14.66 -3.94 2.04
N ARG A 142 13.46 -4.55 1.99
CA ARG A 142 13.00 -5.52 3.00
C ARG A 142 13.49 -6.95 2.74
N LEU A 143 13.77 -7.33 1.50
CA LEU A 143 14.19 -8.70 1.16
C LEU A 143 15.44 -9.17 1.93
N PRO A 144 16.54 -8.39 2.02
CA PRO A 144 17.72 -8.80 2.79
C PRO A 144 17.46 -8.93 4.29
N ALA A 145 16.57 -8.10 4.84
CA ALA A 145 16.23 -8.11 6.27
C ALA A 145 15.51 -9.40 6.71
N SER A 146 15.11 -10.28 5.78
CA SER A 146 14.64 -11.63 6.11
C SER A 146 15.76 -12.51 6.68
N GLY A 147 17.02 -12.29 6.27
CA GLY A 147 18.12 -13.22 6.57
C GLY A 147 17.97 -14.60 5.93
N ARG A 148 17.11 -14.73 4.90
CA ARG A 148 16.77 -16.00 4.23
C ARG A 148 17.18 -16.04 2.76
N LEU A 149 17.81 -14.99 2.25
CA LEU A 149 18.34 -15.01 0.89
C LEU A 149 19.54 -15.98 0.83
N THR A 150 19.67 -16.70 -0.28
CA THR A 150 20.91 -17.40 -0.61
C THR A 150 21.94 -16.39 -1.12
N GLU A 151 23.20 -16.79 -1.27
CA GLU A 151 24.23 -15.94 -1.88
C GLU A 151 23.83 -15.45 -3.30
N ALA A 152 23.18 -16.34 -4.08
CA ALA A 152 22.62 -15.97 -5.38
C ALA A 152 21.45 -14.98 -5.25
N GLY A 153 20.60 -15.15 -4.23
CA GLY A 153 19.52 -14.24 -3.90
C GLY A 153 19.99 -12.84 -3.52
N GLU A 154 21.04 -12.74 -2.70
CA GLU A 154 21.65 -11.47 -2.32
C GLU A 154 22.20 -10.73 -3.54
N ARG A 155 22.96 -11.42 -4.41
CA ARG A 155 23.41 -10.85 -5.69
C ARG A 155 22.25 -10.41 -6.58
N PHE A 156 21.20 -11.22 -6.67
CA PHE A 156 20.04 -10.91 -7.49
C PHE A 156 19.31 -9.65 -6.98
N VAL A 157 19.06 -9.55 -5.67
CA VAL A 157 18.42 -8.38 -5.04
C VAL A 157 19.31 -7.14 -5.14
N ALA A 158 20.63 -7.27 -5.02
CA ALA A 158 21.56 -6.17 -5.26
C ALA A 158 21.47 -5.66 -6.71
N GLY A 159 21.38 -6.56 -7.70
CA GLY A 159 21.15 -6.20 -9.10
C GLY A 159 19.79 -5.52 -9.35
N MET A 160 18.75 -5.93 -8.63
CA MET A 160 17.45 -5.25 -8.62
C MET A 160 17.56 -3.83 -8.06
N ARG A 161 18.28 -3.65 -6.94
CA ARG A 161 18.55 -2.33 -6.34
C ARG A 161 19.30 -1.42 -7.31
N ALA A 162 20.42 -1.89 -7.87
CA ALA A 162 21.18 -1.14 -8.86
C ALA A 162 20.34 -0.77 -10.10
N SER A 163 19.42 -1.65 -10.51
CA SER A 163 18.49 -1.36 -11.60
C SER A 163 17.49 -0.26 -11.26
N LEU A 164 17.02 -0.21 -10.02
CA LEU A 164 16.14 0.85 -9.54
C LEU A 164 16.90 2.18 -9.37
N ASP A 165 18.16 2.12 -8.94
CA ASP A 165 19.02 3.30 -8.73
C ASP A 165 19.28 4.11 -10.00
N ARG A 166 19.14 3.50 -11.18
CA ARG A 166 19.16 4.23 -12.47
C ARG A 166 18.08 5.31 -12.59
N TRP A 167 17.07 5.25 -11.72
CA TRP A 167 15.95 6.18 -11.68
C TRP A 167 16.02 7.15 -10.50
N ALA A 168 17.14 7.18 -9.77
CA ALA A 168 17.27 7.94 -8.53
C ALA A 168 17.18 9.45 -8.73
N ASP A 169 17.89 9.97 -9.71
CA ASP A 169 18.00 11.42 -9.98
C ASP A 169 16.77 11.97 -10.72
N VAL A 170 15.86 11.08 -11.13
CA VAL A 170 14.61 11.47 -11.79
C VAL A 170 13.65 11.98 -10.72
N SER A 171 13.39 13.29 -10.70
CA SER A 171 12.44 13.89 -9.76
C SER A 171 11.06 14.03 -10.40
N PRO A 172 10.01 13.33 -9.90
CA PRO A 172 8.64 13.54 -10.36
C PRO A 172 8.12 14.90 -9.87
N PRO A 173 7.16 15.53 -10.59
CA PRO A 173 6.47 16.72 -10.11
C PRO A 173 5.93 16.56 -8.68
N THR A 174 5.96 17.62 -7.89
CA THR A 174 5.55 17.61 -6.47
C THR A 174 4.16 17.01 -6.25
N ILE A 175 3.20 17.32 -7.13
CA ILE A 175 1.84 16.79 -7.03
C ILE A 175 1.82 15.26 -7.22
N ALA A 176 2.52 14.74 -8.22
CA ALA A 176 2.63 13.31 -8.49
C ALA A 176 3.29 12.57 -7.33
N ARG A 177 4.39 13.14 -6.79
CA ARG A 177 5.08 12.60 -5.61
C ARG A 177 4.17 12.55 -4.38
N ARG A 178 3.47 13.64 -4.05
CA ARG A 178 2.57 13.67 -2.88
C ARG A 178 1.41 12.69 -3.01
N GLN A 179 0.84 12.54 -4.21
CA GLN A 179 -0.23 11.58 -4.46
C GLN A 179 0.27 10.13 -4.37
N ALA A 180 1.48 9.85 -4.84
CA ALA A 180 2.15 8.56 -4.69
C ALA A 180 2.41 8.22 -3.22
N GLU A 181 3.04 9.13 -2.47
CA GLU A 181 3.28 8.98 -1.03
C GLU A 181 1.98 8.74 -0.26
N SER A 182 0.93 9.50 -0.58
CA SER A 182 -0.39 9.35 0.03
C SER A 182 -1.00 7.98 -0.29
N THR A 183 -0.84 7.49 -1.51
CA THR A 183 -1.35 6.17 -1.93
C THR A 183 -0.60 5.02 -1.28
N ALA A 184 0.73 5.12 -1.20
CA ALA A 184 1.54 4.11 -0.54
C ALA A 184 1.26 4.06 0.97
N ALA A 185 1.11 5.23 1.61
CA ALA A 185 0.71 5.33 3.01
C ALA A 185 -0.70 4.78 3.27
N ASP A 186 -1.65 5.07 2.38
CA ASP A 186 -3.03 4.56 2.45
C ASP A 186 -3.08 3.04 2.47
N HIS A 187 -2.44 2.42 1.47
CA HIS A 187 -2.35 0.97 1.37
C HIS A 187 -1.69 0.37 2.62
N ALA A 188 -0.57 0.95 3.07
CA ALA A 188 0.14 0.53 4.27
C ALA A 188 -0.76 0.55 5.52
N LEU A 189 -1.50 1.64 5.75
CA LEU A 189 -2.40 1.79 6.89
C LEU A 189 -3.54 0.77 6.86
N VAL A 190 -4.20 0.63 5.70
CA VAL A 190 -5.28 -0.35 5.51
C VAL A 190 -4.76 -1.77 5.71
N TRP A 191 -3.58 -2.08 5.17
CA TRP A 191 -2.96 -3.39 5.34
C TRP A 191 -2.68 -3.70 6.81
N ARG A 192 -2.14 -2.75 7.59
CA ARG A 192 -1.92 -2.94 9.03
C ARG A 192 -3.23 -3.23 9.76
N LEU A 193 -4.26 -2.42 9.54
CA LEU A 193 -5.57 -2.57 10.15
C LEU A 193 -6.20 -3.94 9.84
N ARG A 194 -6.03 -4.42 8.60
CA ARG A 194 -6.56 -5.72 8.17
C ARG A 194 -5.78 -6.90 8.77
N ASN A 195 -4.45 -6.81 8.80
CA ASN A 195 -3.58 -7.96 8.97
C ASN A 195 -2.83 -8.02 10.31
N LEU A 196 -2.83 -6.96 11.11
CA LEU A 196 -2.18 -6.94 12.42
C LEU A 196 -3.22 -6.95 13.54
N ARG A 197 -2.96 -7.74 14.59
CA ARG A 197 -3.77 -7.75 15.80
C ARG A 197 -2.88 -7.50 17.03
N PRO A 198 -3.12 -6.42 17.78
CA PRO A 198 -2.47 -6.25 19.09
C PRO A 198 -2.91 -7.34 20.06
N ASP A 199 -2.12 -7.53 21.13
CA ASP A 199 -2.46 -8.46 22.20
C ASP A 199 -3.82 -8.08 22.83
N PRO A 200 -4.81 -8.99 22.85
CA PRO A 200 -6.14 -8.69 23.39
C PRO A 200 -6.12 -8.26 24.87
N ASP A 201 -5.20 -8.77 25.68
CA ASP A 201 -5.11 -8.45 27.10
C ASP A 201 -4.53 -7.07 27.33
N GLU A 202 -3.56 -6.66 26.51
CA GLU A 202 -3.05 -5.29 26.51
C GLU A 202 -4.12 -4.29 26.06
N VAL A 203 -4.88 -4.62 25.01
CA VAL A 203 -6.01 -3.80 24.54
C VAL A 203 -7.05 -3.64 25.65
N ARG A 204 -7.42 -4.73 26.34
CA ARG A 204 -8.36 -4.70 27.47
C ARG A 204 -7.85 -3.82 28.61
N ARG A 205 -6.58 -3.97 28.99
CA ARG A 205 -5.95 -3.17 30.06
C ARG A 205 -5.91 -1.68 29.71
N ALA A 206 -5.57 -1.34 28.47
CA ALA A 206 -5.58 0.05 28.01
C ALA A 206 -7.02 0.61 28.02
N ALA A 207 -7.97 -0.08 27.38
CA ALA A 207 -9.36 0.39 27.29
C ALA A 207 -10.03 0.61 28.67
N ALA A 208 -9.71 -0.24 29.66
CA ALA A 208 -10.21 -0.08 31.02
C ALA A 208 -9.76 1.23 31.70
N ARG A 209 -8.58 1.76 31.32
CA ARG A 209 -8.03 3.01 31.86
C ARG A 209 -8.64 4.26 31.22
N TRP A 210 -9.33 4.15 30.10
CA TRP A 210 -9.98 5.31 29.48
C TRP A 210 -11.13 5.85 30.36
N PRO A 211 -11.27 7.17 30.59
CA PRO A 211 -10.48 8.30 30.07
C PRO A 211 -9.52 8.91 31.12
N SER A 212 -8.82 8.08 31.90
CA SER A 212 -7.80 8.59 32.83
C SER A 212 -6.65 9.27 32.10
N ALA A 213 -5.85 10.11 32.78
CA ALA A 213 -4.74 10.82 32.17
C ALA A 213 -3.58 9.91 31.71
N ASP A 214 -3.48 8.68 32.26
CA ASP A 214 -2.39 7.74 31.98
C ASP A 214 -2.91 6.53 31.17
N PRO A 215 -2.52 6.38 29.89
CA PRO A 215 -2.85 5.19 29.10
C PRO A 215 -2.18 3.92 29.62
N GLY A 216 -1.16 4.05 30.46
CA GLY A 216 -0.42 2.96 31.04
C GLY A 216 0.80 2.53 30.22
N PRO A 217 1.28 1.30 30.46
CA PRO A 217 2.48 0.80 29.80
C PRO A 217 2.27 0.68 28.30
N ALA A 218 3.38 0.65 27.57
CA ALA A 218 3.34 0.55 26.12
C ALA A 218 2.60 -0.71 25.66
N VAL A 219 1.71 -0.57 24.67
CA VAL A 219 1.07 -1.71 24.00
C VAL A 219 2.09 -2.33 23.05
N ALA A 220 2.42 -3.60 23.25
CA ALA A 220 3.45 -4.34 22.54
C ALA A 220 3.16 -4.48 21.03
N ALA A 221 4.10 -5.06 20.31
CA ALA A 221 4.00 -5.24 18.85
C ALA A 221 2.79 -6.12 18.48
N ALA A 222 2.01 -5.67 17.50
CA ALA A 222 0.89 -6.43 16.98
C ALA A 222 1.38 -7.67 16.20
N SER A 223 0.70 -8.79 16.41
CA SER A 223 0.97 -10.04 15.69
C SER A 223 0.29 -10.06 14.33
N LEU A 224 0.91 -10.72 13.35
CA LEU A 224 0.33 -10.94 12.04
C LEU A 224 -0.80 -11.98 12.11
N LEU A 225 -1.90 -11.71 11.43
CA LEU A 225 -2.94 -12.70 11.19
C LEU A 225 -2.52 -13.67 10.08
N PRO A 226 -2.71 -14.98 10.28
CA PRO A 226 -2.57 -15.98 9.22
C PRO A 226 -3.49 -15.70 8.03
N ALA A 227 -3.07 -16.14 6.85
CA ALA A 227 -3.47 -15.69 5.52
C ALA A 227 -4.92 -16.01 5.05
N ASP A 228 -5.86 -16.27 5.96
CA ASP A 228 -7.27 -16.55 5.59
C ASP A 228 -8.08 -15.29 5.27
N VAL A 229 -7.44 -14.12 5.25
CA VAL A 229 -8.07 -12.85 4.88
C VAL A 229 -8.24 -12.81 3.37
N ARG A 230 -9.50 -12.79 2.92
CA ARG A 230 -9.88 -12.59 1.52
C ARG A 230 -9.22 -11.32 0.96
N PRO A 231 -8.85 -11.27 -0.34
CA PRO A 231 -8.39 -10.04 -0.96
C PRO A 231 -9.38 -8.92 -0.68
N GLY A 232 -8.89 -7.81 -0.11
CA GLY A 232 -9.73 -6.66 0.11
C GLY A 232 -10.14 -6.00 -1.20
N THR A 233 -11.15 -5.14 -1.12
CA THR A 233 -11.54 -4.31 -2.25
C THR A 233 -10.43 -3.29 -2.52
N PRO A 234 -10.05 -3.04 -3.80
CA PRO A 234 -9.15 -1.95 -4.15
C PRO A 234 -9.56 -0.64 -3.47
N GLY A 235 -8.59 0.10 -2.95
CA GLY A 235 -8.86 1.31 -2.18
C GLY A 235 -9.46 2.42 -3.05
N ALA A 236 -10.71 2.80 -2.79
CA ALA A 236 -11.45 3.84 -3.51
C ALA A 236 -10.65 5.16 -3.68
N ARG A 237 -9.87 5.54 -2.66
CA ARG A 237 -8.98 6.72 -2.71
C ARG A 237 -7.91 6.64 -3.80
N SER A 238 -7.34 5.47 -4.07
CA SER A 238 -6.33 5.31 -5.12
C SER A 238 -6.91 5.54 -6.52
N ASP A 239 -8.14 5.07 -6.74
CA ASP A 239 -8.87 5.29 -7.99
C ASP A 239 -9.29 6.76 -8.15
N LEU A 240 -9.72 7.40 -7.06
CA LEU A 240 -10.01 8.84 -7.05
C LEU A 240 -8.77 9.69 -7.34
N ARG A 241 -7.60 9.33 -6.80
CA ARG A 241 -6.33 10.01 -7.12
C ARG A 241 -5.97 9.84 -8.59
N ALA A 242 -6.08 8.60 -9.12
CA ALA A 242 -5.86 8.34 -10.54
C ALA A 242 -6.82 9.15 -11.43
N LEU A 243 -8.11 9.21 -11.07
CA LEU A 243 -9.11 10.00 -11.79
C LEU A 243 -8.78 11.49 -11.73
N SER A 244 -8.41 12.01 -10.56
CA SER A 244 -8.06 13.43 -10.38
C SER A 244 -6.87 13.88 -11.26
N LEU A 245 -5.99 12.95 -11.63
CA LEU A 245 -4.85 13.20 -12.51
C LEU A 245 -5.18 12.99 -14.00
N ARG A 246 -5.90 11.92 -14.34
CA ARG A 246 -6.21 11.56 -15.74
C ARG A 246 -7.35 12.39 -16.34
N ASP A 247 -8.39 12.65 -15.56
CA ASP A 247 -9.55 13.42 -15.97
C ASP A 247 -10.02 14.34 -14.81
N PRO A 248 -9.36 15.49 -14.62
CA PRO A 248 -9.73 16.45 -13.60
C PRO A 248 -11.18 16.96 -13.74
N ALA A 249 -11.72 16.99 -14.95
CA ALA A 249 -13.09 17.43 -15.21
C ALA A 249 -14.11 16.38 -14.74
N ALA A 250 -13.89 15.09 -15.01
CA ALA A 250 -14.71 14.02 -14.44
C ALA A 250 -14.61 13.97 -12.92
N PHE A 251 -13.42 14.14 -12.35
CA PHE A 251 -13.24 14.23 -10.91
C PHE A 251 -14.03 15.40 -10.31
N ALA A 252 -14.01 16.58 -10.96
CA ALA A 252 -14.78 17.75 -10.52
C ALA A 252 -16.30 17.51 -10.60
N ARG A 253 -16.80 16.87 -11.67
CA ARG A 253 -18.22 16.49 -11.80
C ARG A 253 -18.65 15.53 -10.72
N LEU A 254 -17.89 14.46 -10.48
CA LEU A 254 -18.16 13.49 -9.41
C LEU A 254 -18.27 14.20 -8.06
N ALA A 255 -17.35 15.13 -7.80
CA ALA A 255 -17.30 15.85 -6.54
C ALA A 255 -18.29 17.03 -6.43
N ALA A 256 -19.12 17.27 -7.45
CA ALA A 256 -20.21 18.24 -7.45
C ALA A 256 -21.59 17.57 -7.28
N GLN A 257 -21.70 16.25 -7.46
CA GLN A 257 -22.96 15.49 -7.42
C GLN A 257 -23.45 15.16 -5.99
N GLY A 258 -22.71 15.50 -4.93
CA GLY A 258 -23.17 15.33 -3.54
C GLY A 258 -22.05 15.29 -2.49
N GLU A 259 -22.44 15.51 -1.21
CA GLU A 259 -21.65 15.63 0.04
C GLU A 259 -20.43 14.73 0.11
N PRO A 260 -19.34 15.11 0.81
CA PRO A 260 -18.11 14.36 0.66
C PRO A 260 -18.32 12.93 1.17
N ALA A 261 -18.35 11.98 0.23
CA ALA A 261 -17.70 10.70 0.46
C ALA A 261 -16.32 11.08 1.01
N ALA A 262 -16.03 10.74 2.26
CA ALA A 262 -14.86 11.23 3.01
C ALA A 262 -13.55 11.15 2.19
N ASP A 263 -13.47 10.15 1.31
CA ASP A 263 -12.42 9.95 0.32
C ASP A 263 -12.25 11.09 -0.68
N LEU A 264 -13.33 11.67 -1.22
CA LEU A 264 -13.29 12.84 -2.13
C LEU A 264 -12.73 14.08 -1.42
N ALA A 265 -13.16 14.35 -0.19
CA ALA A 265 -12.61 15.44 0.61
C ALA A 265 -11.13 15.23 0.88
N GLN A 266 -10.72 13.99 1.21
CA GLN A 266 -9.33 13.63 1.45
C GLN A 266 -8.46 13.86 0.20
N VAL A 267 -8.89 13.37 -0.97
CA VAL A 267 -8.15 13.50 -2.23
C VAL A 267 -8.06 14.97 -2.69
N ARG A 268 -9.07 15.79 -2.39
CA ARG A 268 -9.07 17.24 -2.62
C ARG A 268 -8.22 18.05 -1.63
N GLY A 269 -7.66 17.41 -0.59
CA GLY A 269 -6.93 18.11 0.47
C GLY A 269 -7.83 18.93 1.41
N ARG A 270 -9.15 18.68 1.43
CA ARG A 270 -10.08 19.30 2.38
C ARG A 270 -10.03 18.56 3.71
N HIS A 271 -8.90 18.68 4.40
CA HIS A 271 -8.57 17.82 5.55
C HIS A 271 -9.59 17.89 6.69
N ASP A 272 -10.09 19.08 7.06
CA ASP A 272 -11.08 19.19 8.15
C ASP A 272 -12.42 18.53 7.82
N ALA A 273 -12.93 18.72 6.59
CA ALA A 273 -14.14 18.06 6.12
C ALA A 273 -13.98 16.53 6.07
N ALA A 274 -12.81 16.05 5.62
CA ALA A 274 -12.48 14.64 5.62
C ALA A 274 -12.41 14.06 7.04
N ILE A 275 -11.73 14.75 7.98
CA ILE A 275 -11.63 14.36 9.40
C ILE A 275 -13.02 14.23 10.02
N ALA A 276 -13.90 15.23 9.84
CA ALA A 276 -15.26 15.18 10.35
C ALA A 276 -16.04 13.97 9.79
N SER A 277 -15.92 13.71 8.50
CA SER A 277 -16.61 12.59 7.83
C SER A 277 -16.08 11.23 8.29
N TYR A 278 -14.75 11.06 8.40
CA TYR A 278 -14.17 9.81 8.89
C TYR A 278 -14.47 9.55 10.36
N ARG A 279 -14.53 10.59 11.21
CA ARG A 279 -15.01 10.45 12.60
C ARG A 279 -16.42 9.87 12.65
N ALA A 280 -17.34 10.38 11.83
CA ALA A 280 -18.70 9.87 11.76
C ALA A 280 -18.76 8.43 11.25
N LEU A 281 -17.98 8.09 10.21
CA LEU A 281 -17.90 6.73 9.68
C LEU A 281 -17.33 5.73 10.70
N ILE A 282 -16.30 6.13 11.45
CA ILE A 282 -15.71 5.28 12.51
C ILE A 282 -16.70 5.07 13.66
N ALA A 283 -17.44 6.11 14.06
CA ALA A 283 -18.44 5.98 15.10
C ALA A 283 -19.59 5.03 14.71
N ALA A 284 -19.92 4.96 13.42
CA ALA A 284 -20.95 4.07 12.90
C ALA A 284 -20.47 2.63 12.65
N GLU A 285 -19.27 2.46 12.09
CA GLU A 285 -18.70 1.17 11.67
C GLU A 285 -17.21 1.09 12.07
N PRO A 286 -16.89 0.99 13.38
CA PRO A 286 -15.52 1.06 13.89
C PRO A 286 -14.61 -0.07 13.41
N GLU A 287 -15.16 -1.21 13.01
CA GLU A 287 -14.45 -2.36 12.47
C GLU A 287 -13.92 -2.14 11.04
N ARG A 288 -14.40 -1.12 10.31
CA ARG A 288 -13.99 -0.87 8.93
C ARG A 288 -12.60 -0.24 8.86
N PRO A 289 -11.62 -0.85 8.16
CA PRO A 289 -10.26 -0.30 8.06
C PRO A 289 -10.15 1.03 7.31
N GLU A 290 -10.95 1.21 6.24
CA GLU A 290 -10.75 2.31 5.30
C GLU A 290 -10.98 3.70 5.92
N PRO A 291 -12.00 3.90 6.79
CA PRO A 291 -12.17 5.15 7.53
C PRO A 291 -11.01 5.50 8.46
N TRP A 292 -10.44 4.53 9.18
CA TRP A 292 -9.27 4.76 10.06
C TRP A 292 -8.04 5.22 9.28
N ALA A 293 -7.73 4.55 8.15
CA ALA A 293 -6.65 4.97 7.27
C ALA A 293 -6.91 6.37 6.67
N GLY A 294 -8.16 6.66 6.29
CA GLY A 294 -8.56 7.97 5.80
C GLY A 294 -8.41 9.08 6.84
N LEU A 295 -8.78 8.81 8.10
CA LEU A 295 -8.60 9.72 9.22
C LEU A 295 -7.11 10.01 9.46
N ALA A 296 -6.26 8.98 9.50
CA ALA A 296 -4.82 9.12 9.68
C ALA A 296 -4.18 10.00 8.60
N LEU A 297 -4.50 9.74 7.32
CA LEU A 297 -4.01 10.54 6.20
C LEU A 297 -4.50 12.00 6.25
N SER A 298 -5.74 12.20 6.65
CA SER A 298 -6.33 13.55 6.75
C SER A 298 -5.72 14.34 7.90
N LEU A 299 -5.47 13.70 9.04
CA LEU A 299 -4.75 14.30 10.16
C LEU A 299 -3.34 14.69 9.73
N LEU A 300 -2.55 13.77 9.15
CA LEU A 300 -1.19 14.04 8.66
C LEU A 300 -1.13 15.19 7.63
N GLY A 301 -2.17 15.31 6.79
CA GLY A 301 -2.29 16.39 5.81
C GLY A 301 -2.63 17.74 6.44
N ARG A 302 -3.42 17.75 7.52
CA ARG A 302 -3.72 18.95 8.32
C ARG A 302 -2.52 19.40 9.16
N GLY A 303 -1.80 18.45 9.76
CA GLY A 303 -0.66 18.69 10.64
C GLY A 303 -0.10 17.40 11.26
N ARG A 304 1.07 17.47 11.91
CA ARG A 304 1.69 16.32 12.58
C ARG A 304 1.68 16.52 14.09
N ASP A 305 0.50 16.46 14.69
CA ASP A 305 0.37 16.38 16.15
C ASP A 305 0.55 14.92 16.63
N ASP A 306 0.46 14.70 17.94
CA ASP A 306 0.62 13.37 18.54
C ASP A 306 -0.46 12.39 18.09
N ALA A 307 -1.70 12.85 17.92
CA ALA A 307 -2.79 12.01 17.41
C ALA A 307 -2.50 11.53 15.98
N ALA A 308 -2.06 12.44 15.10
CA ALA A 308 -1.71 12.12 13.72
C ALA A 308 -0.54 11.11 13.65
N ARG A 309 0.51 11.32 14.45
CA ARG A 309 1.67 10.40 14.50
C ARG A 309 1.27 9.02 15.03
N THR A 310 0.55 8.98 16.14
CA THR A 310 0.14 7.73 16.80
C THR A 310 -0.76 6.91 15.89
N LEU A 311 -1.77 7.55 15.30
CA LEU A 311 -2.70 6.87 14.41
C LEU A 311 -2.02 6.42 13.11
N ALA A 312 -1.06 7.18 12.58
CA ALA A 312 -0.32 6.77 11.39
C ALA A 312 0.68 5.63 11.66
N ALA A 313 1.26 5.58 12.86
CA ALA A 313 2.25 4.58 13.24
C ALA A 313 1.59 3.23 13.59
N ARG A 314 0.51 3.25 14.37
CA ARG A 314 -0.14 2.05 14.92
C ARG A 314 -1.66 2.13 14.81
N PRO A 315 -2.24 2.27 13.60
CA PRO A 315 -3.68 2.38 13.42
C PRO A 315 -4.43 1.16 13.98
N GLU A 316 -3.84 -0.04 13.90
CA GLU A 316 -4.41 -1.27 14.44
C GLU A 316 -4.56 -1.28 15.96
N VAL A 317 -3.65 -0.61 16.67
CA VAL A 317 -3.71 -0.50 18.14
C VAL A 317 -4.80 0.49 18.54
N VAL A 318 -4.81 1.66 17.91
CA VAL A 318 -5.82 2.69 18.20
C VAL A 318 -7.22 2.17 17.90
N ALA A 319 -7.42 1.52 16.75
CA ALA A 319 -8.71 0.96 16.37
C ALA A 319 -9.17 -0.15 17.34
N ALA A 320 -8.27 -1.03 17.77
CA ALA A 320 -8.62 -2.11 18.72
C ALA A 320 -9.00 -1.56 20.10
N VAL A 321 -8.24 -0.58 20.62
CA VAL A 321 -8.55 0.08 21.90
C VAL A 321 -9.85 0.86 21.80
N TYR A 322 -10.06 1.61 20.72
CA TYR A 322 -11.32 2.31 20.44
C TYR A 322 -12.52 1.35 20.47
N LEU A 323 -12.45 0.28 19.69
CA LEU A 323 -13.52 -0.72 19.61
C LEU A 323 -13.80 -1.33 20.98
N ARG A 324 -12.76 -1.60 21.77
CA ARG A 324 -12.91 -2.14 23.12
C ARG A 324 -13.57 -1.15 24.07
N ILE A 325 -13.24 0.14 24.00
CA ILE A 325 -13.91 1.20 24.78
C ILE A 325 -15.40 1.26 24.45
N VAL A 326 -15.75 1.22 23.15
CA VAL A 326 -17.14 1.22 22.68
C VAL A 326 -17.91 0.02 23.26
N GLN A 327 -17.31 -1.17 23.21
CA GLN A 327 -17.90 -2.40 23.74
C GLN A 327 -18.10 -2.38 25.26
N ASP A 328 -17.13 -1.87 26.02
CA ASP A 328 -17.15 -1.91 27.49
C ASP A 328 -18.03 -0.81 28.11
N LYS A 329 -18.11 0.37 27.47
CA LYS A 329 -18.76 1.55 28.06
C LYS A 329 -20.04 1.98 27.34
N GLY A 330 -20.34 1.42 26.17
CA GLY A 330 -21.55 1.75 25.38
C GLY A 330 -21.57 3.17 24.83
N ALA A 331 -20.46 3.91 24.89
CA ALA A 331 -20.31 5.26 24.35
C ALA A 331 -19.18 5.27 23.31
N SER A 332 -19.41 5.97 22.19
CA SER A 332 -18.41 6.15 21.14
C SER A 332 -17.57 7.40 21.43
N PRO A 333 -16.34 7.27 21.97
CA PRO A 333 -15.48 8.42 22.17
C PRO A 333 -15.06 8.99 20.81
N ASP A 334 -14.38 10.12 20.86
CA ASP A 334 -13.75 10.68 19.67
C ASP A 334 -12.47 9.88 19.32
N PRO A 335 -12.37 9.31 18.10
CA PRO A 335 -11.21 8.49 17.74
C PRO A 335 -9.89 9.28 17.72
N VAL A 336 -9.94 10.61 17.52
CA VAL A 336 -8.76 11.48 17.57
C VAL A 336 -8.29 11.68 19.01
N GLU A 337 -9.20 11.79 19.96
CA GLU A 337 -8.85 11.89 21.39
C GLU A 337 -8.27 10.58 21.91
N VAL A 338 -8.81 9.43 21.49
CA VAL A 338 -8.23 8.12 21.82
C VAL A 338 -6.82 7.99 21.26
N ALA A 339 -6.60 8.40 20.00
CA ALA A 339 -5.26 8.40 19.40
C ALA A 339 -4.28 9.32 20.15
N ARG A 340 -4.72 10.52 20.55
CA ARG A 340 -3.89 11.47 21.32
C ARG A 340 -3.52 10.91 22.68
N TRP A 341 -4.51 10.36 23.39
CA TRP A 341 -4.33 9.78 24.71
C TRP A 341 -3.40 8.56 24.70
N LEU A 342 -3.42 7.75 23.63
CA LEU A 342 -2.50 6.61 23.47
C LEU A 342 -1.06 7.01 23.12
N ALA A 343 -0.80 8.26 22.71
CA ALA A 343 0.52 8.66 22.21
C ALA A 343 1.70 8.33 23.16
N PRO A 344 1.59 8.48 24.49
CA PRO A 344 2.65 8.08 25.42
C PRO A 344 2.90 6.56 25.49
N ALA A 345 1.88 5.74 25.22
CA ALA A 345 1.92 4.27 25.31
C ALA A 345 2.16 3.58 23.94
N VAL A 346 2.31 4.35 22.87
CA VAL A 346 2.54 3.82 21.53
C VAL A 346 3.95 4.25 21.10
N PRO A 347 4.95 3.35 21.17
CA PRO A 347 6.32 3.72 20.82
C PRO A 347 6.39 4.22 19.37
N GLY A 348 6.95 5.42 19.19
CA GLY A 348 7.05 6.11 17.90
C GLY A 348 8.02 5.46 16.89
N ASP A 349 8.72 4.40 17.31
CA ASP A 349 9.73 3.69 16.52
C ASP A 349 9.17 2.63 15.57
N ALA A 350 7.85 2.57 15.41
CA ALA A 350 7.28 1.84 14.29
C ALA A 350 7.70 2.55 12.99
N SER A 351 8.78 2.06 12.38
CA SER A 351 9.26 2.44 11.05
C SER A 351 8.05 2.78 10.16
N PRO A 352 7.98 3.98 9.57
CA PRO A 352 6.81 4.38 8.81
C PRO A 352 6.53 3.30 7.77
N VAL A 353 5.34 2.69 7.84
CA VAL A 353 4.95 1.66 6.88
C VAL A 353 4.75 2.26 5.50
N ALA A 354 4.55 3.58 5.44
CA ALA A 354 4.68 4.34 4.21
C ALA A 354 6.16 4.33 3.76
N PRO A 355 6.45 3.72 2.60
CA PRO A 355 7.75 3.83 1.96
C PRO A 355 8.21 5.29 1.92
N ARG A 356 9.50 5.54 2.10
CA ARG A 356 10.10 6.78 1.61
C ARG A 356 11.32 6.37 0.84
N TRP A 357 11.31 6.64 -0.47
CA TRP A 357 12.53 6.62 -1.24
C TRP A 357 13.37 7.81 -0.80
N ASP A 358 14.42 7.56 -0.03
CA ASP A 358 15.41 8.58 0.29
C ASP A 358 16.68 8.34 -0.53
N ALA A 359 16.93 9.24 -1.49
CA ALA A 359 18.19 9.23 -2.25
C ALA A 359 19.41 9.49 -1.35
N SER A 360 19.23 10.01 -0.14
CA SER A 360 20.30 10.31 0.82
C SER A 360 20.86 9.09 1.55
N GLU A 361 20.12 7.96 1.57
CA GLU A 361 20.63 6.68 2.11
C GLU A 361 21.80 6.11 1.30
N ARG A 362 22.04 6.63 0.08
CA ARG A 362 23.25 6.37 -0.74
C ARG A 362 24.55 6.54 0.04
N ARG A 363 24.66 7.56 0.91
CA ARG A 363 25.95 7.93 1.52
C ARG A 363 26.38 7.04 2.69
N ARG A 364 25.54 6.11 3.15
CA ARG A 364 25.90 5.17 4.23
C ARG A 364 26.37 3.81 3.72
N GLY A 365 26.24 3.54 2.42
CA GLY A 365 26.62 2.26 1.80
C GLY A 365 28.02 2.22 1.21
N ASP A 366 28.67 3.36 0.99
CA ASP A 366 30.07 3.43 0.54
C ASP A 366 31.01 3.41 1.77
N VAL A 367 31.09 2.27 2.44
CA VAL A 367 32.31 1.94 3.20
C VAL A 367 33.12 1.02 2.29
N ALA A 368 34.29 1.52 1.93
CA ALA A 368 35.26 0.89 1.05
C ALA A 368 35.47 -0.59 1.39
N VAL A 369 35.36 -1.43 0.37
CA VAL A 369 36.10 -2.69 0.32
C VAL A 369 37.38 -2.35 -0.43
N GLU A 370 38.48 -2.20 0.30
CA GLU A 370 39.84 -2.35 -0.26
C GLU A 370 40.06 -3.79 -0.71
#